data_AF-F4QDV6-F1
#
_entry.id   AF-F4QDV6-F1
#
_cell.length_a   1.000
_cell.length_b   1.000
_cell.length_c   1.000
_cell.angle_alpha   90.00
_cell.angle_beta   90.00
_cell.angle_gamma   90.00
#
_symmetry.space_group_name_H-M   'P 1'
#
loop_
_entity.id
_entity.type
_entity.pdbx_description
1 polymer ?
#
loop_
_entity_poly.entity_id
_entity_poly.type
_entity_poly.pdbx_seq_one_letter_code
_entity_poly.pdbx_strand_id
1 'polypeptide(L)'
;MKEVPSLSVVDYLRTTNIGVELGVMAVIHAQGYNEPTLFSDPAWCDLIKSITQIVYHLNDIVSFEVEKTQIGTCNTISIQIHNGMTPQQAYLSIIQDINNLDSIFKELVLENNEKVARSFGDL
;
A
#
# COMPACT_ATOMS: atom_id res chain seq x y z
N MET A 1 -26.07 -9.35 -14.47
CA MET A 1 -25.07 -9.27 -13.38
C MET A 1 -24.49 -7.86 -13.40
N LYS A 2 -24.41 -7.18 -12.26
CA LYS A 2 -23.75 -5.85 -12.19
C LYS A 2 -22.24 -6.08 -12.12
N GLU A 3 -21.47 -5.28 -12.84
CA GLU A 3 -20.02 -5.45 -12.96
C GLU A 3 -19.32 -5.17 -11.62
N VAL A 4 -18.54 -6.14 -11.17
CA VAL A 4 -17.57 -5.96 -10.08
C VAL A 4 -16.25 -5.53 -10.74
N PRO A 5 -15.60 -4.46 -10.25
CA PRO A 5 -14.34 -4.02 -10.83
C PRO A 5 -13.28 -5.12 -10.73
N SER A 6 -12.43 -5.24 -11.74
CA SER A 6 -11.30 -6.16 -11.68
C SER A 6 -10.27 -5.71 -10.65
N LEU A 7 -9.54 -6.66 -10.07
CA LEU A 7 -8.48 -6.37 -9.08
C LEU A 7 -7.42 -5.42 -9.63
N SER A 8 -7.04 -5.56 -10.91
CA SER A 8 -6.07 -4.67 -11.55
C SER A 8 -6.54 -3.21 -11.63
N VAL A 9 -7.84 -2.97 -11.80
CA VAL A 9 -8.41 -1.62 -11.78
C VAL A 9 -8.39 -1.06 -10.36
N VAL A 10 -8.69 -1.88 -9.36
CA VAL A 10 -8.63 -1.46 -7.96
C VAL A 10 -7.20 -1.13 -7.54
N ASP A 11 -6.22 -1.95 -7.92
CA ASP A 11 -4.81 -1.71 -7.65
C ASP A 11 -4.33 -0.41 -8.31
N TYR A 12 -4.71 -0.18 -9.57
CA TYR A 12 -4.43 1.08 -10.26
C TYR A 12 -5.02 2.27 -9.50
N LEU A 13 -6.31 2.26 -9.17
CA LEU A 13 -6.98 3.35 -8.46
C LEU A 13 -6.33 3.66 -7.11
N ARG A 14 -5.90 2.63 -6.37
CA ARG A 14 -5.20 2.77 -5.09
C ARG A 14 -3.81 3.38 -5.23
N THR A 15 -3.05 2.97 -6.25
CA THR A 15 -1.73 3.58 -6.52
C THR A 15 -1.83 5.02 -7.00
N THR A 16 -3.00 5.48 -7.46
CA THR A 16 -3.26 6.87 -7.81
C THR A 16 -3.92 7.70 -6.70
N ASN A 17 -4.31 7.07 -5.58
CA ASN A 17 -4.96 7.74 -4.48
C ASN A 17 -3.91 8.36 -3.54
N ILE A 18 -3.83 9.68 -3.57
CA ILE A 18 -2.81 10.50 -2.89
C ILE A 18 -2.99 10.60 -1.37
N GLY A 19 -4.03 10.01 -0.78
CA GLY A 19 -4.34 10.20 0.65
C GLY A 19 -3.21 9.77 1.59
N VAL A 20 -2.59 8.62 1.32
CA VAL A 20 -1.45 8.12 2.11
C VAL A 20 -0.20 8.96 1.85
N GLU A 21 0.05 9.32 0.59
CA GLU A 21 1.16 10.17 0.18
C GLU A 21 1.14 11.52 0.91
N LEU A 22 -0.02 12.19 0.95
CA LEU A 22 -0.22 13.45 1.68
C LEU A 22 0.04 13.28 3.18
N GLY A 23 -0.35 12.14 3.77
CA GLY A 23 -0.07 11.84 5.17
C GLY A 23 1.43 11.72 5.44
N VAL A 24 2.17 11.04 4.56
CA VAL A 24 3.64 10.93 4.65
C VAL A 24 4.29 12.30 4.48
N MET A 25 3.86 13.10 3.49
CA MET A 25 4.34 14.48 3.30
C MET A 25 4.17 15.32 4.56
N ALA A 26 3.01 15.26 5.20
CA ALA A 26 2.73 16.02 6.42
C ALA A 26 3.66 15.65 7.57
N VAL A 27 4.00 14.36 7.73
CA VAL A 27 4.95 13.90 8.75
C VAL A 27 6.37 14.41 8.46
N ILE A 28 6.82 14.33 7.20
CA ILE A 28 8.13 14.83 6.76
C ILE A 28 8.23 16.35 7.02
N HIS A 29 7.21 17.10 6.61
CA HIS A 29 7.13 18.55 6.84
C HIS A 29 7.21 18.90 8.32
N ALA A 30 6.41 18.22 9.16
CA ALA A 30 6.35 18.47 10.59
C ALA A 30 7.68 18.18 11.30
N GLN A 31 8.52 17.31 10.74
CA GLN A 31 9.86 17.01 11.24
C GLN A 31 10.93 17.97 10.71
N GLY A 32 10.58 18.90 9.82
CA GLY A 32 11.49 19.92 9.27
C GLY A 32 12.36 19.42 8.12
N TYR A 33 12.03 18.28 7.52
CA TYR A 33 12.73 17.77 6.33
C TYR A 33 12.23 18.45 5.04
N ASN A 34 13.10 18.53 4.04
CA ASN A 34 12.77 19.10 2.72
C ASN A 34 12.04 18.05 1.86
N GLU A 35 10.73 18.21 1.68
CA GLU A 35 9.89 17.26 0.96
C GLU A 35 10.28 17.14 -0.51
N PRO A 36 10.45 18.24 -1.29
CA PRO A 36 10.81 18.14 -2.72
C PRO A 36 12.02 17.25 -3.01
N THR A 37 13.01 17.26 -2.11
CA THR A 37 14.22 16.44 -2.25
C THR A 37 13.92 14.95 -2.04
N LEU A 38 13.04 14.60 -1.11
CA LEU A 38 12.68 13.21 -0.82
C LEU A 38 11.75 12.64 -1.90
N PHE A 39 10.77 13.42 -2.37
CA PHE A 39 9.81 12.98 -3.39
C PHE A 39 10.38 12.92 -4.81
N SER A 40 11.60 13.42 -5.03
CA SER A 40 12.33 13.27 -6.29
C SER A 40 13.23 12.04 -6.33
N ASP A 41 13.41 11.34 -5.20
CA ASP A 41 14.17 10.10 -5.13
C ASP A 41 13.26 8.89 -5.46
N PRO A 42 13.56 8.12 -6.53
CA PRO A 42 12.79 6.94 -6.89
C PRO A 42 12.67 5.90 -5.77
N ALA A 43 13.69 5.76 -4.91
CA ALA A 43 13.67 4.81 -3.82
C ALA A 43 12.65 5.20 -2.74
N TRP A 44 12.45 6.50 -2.52
CA TRP A 44 11.39 7.01 -1.65
C TRP A 44 10.01 6.83 -2.26
N CYS A 45 9.86 7.05 -3.58
CA CYS A 45 8.61 6.76 -4.28
C CYS A 45 8.20 5.28 -4.11
N ASP A 46 9.14 4.35 -4.24
CA ASP A 46 8.84 2.92 -4.12
C ASP A 46 8.52 2.51 -2.67
N LEU A 47 9.19 3.12 -1.69
CA LEU A 47 8.86 2.95 -0.27
C LEU A 47 7.43 3.45 0.05
N ILE A 48 7.06 4.63 -0.45
CA ILE A 48 5.72 5.22 -0.27
C ILE A 48 4.65 4.36 -0.95
N LYS A 49 4.91 3.83 -2.14
CA LYS A 49 4.00 2.88 -2.81
C LYS A 49 3.76 1.64 -1.94
N SER A 50 4.82 1.05 -1.38
CA SER A 50 4.70 -0.13 -0.51
C SER A 50 3.86 0.17 0.74
N ILE A 51 4.10 1.31 1.41
CA ILE A 51 3.29 1.77 2.55
C ILE A 51 1.83 1.93 2.14
N THR A 52 1.59 2.57 0.99
CA THR A 52 0.25 2.85 0.47
C THR A 52 -0.53 1.56 0.23
N GLN A 53 0.08 0.56 -0.39
CA GLN A 53 -0.54 -0.74 -0.63
C GLN A 53 -0.88 -1.48 0.69
N ILE A 54 0.03 -1.47 1.66
CA ILE A 54 -0.23 -2.06 2.99
C ILE A 54 -1.42 -1.37 3.66
N VAL A 55 -1.45 -0.03 3.67
CA VAL A 55 -2.55 0.74 4.27
C VAL A 55 -3.88 0.43 3.60
N TYR A 56 -3.92 0.26 2.27
CA TYR A 56 -5.15 -0.13 1.58
C TYR A 56 -5.63 -1.53 1.91
N HIS A 57 -4.72 -2.50 2.02
CA HIS A 57 -5.09 -3.85 2.44
C HIS A 57 -5.59 -3.89 3.89
N LEU A 58 -4.98 -3.11 4.78
CA LEU A 58 -5.50 -2.93 6.14
C LEU A 58 -6.87 -2.25 6.13
N ASN A 59 -7.07 -1.24 5.28
CA ASN A 59 -8.36 -0.59 5.08
C ASN A 59 -9.43 -1.61 4.61
N ASP A 60 -9.09 -2.49 3.68
CA ASP A 60 -10.01 -3.53 3.21
C ASP A 60 -10.46 -4.46 4.34
N ILE A 61 -9.55 -4.82 5.24
CA ILE A 61 -9.88 -5.66 6.39
C ILE A 61 -10.86 -4.94 7.31
N VAL A 62 -10.58 -3.69 7.68
CA VAL A 62 -11.40 -2.96 8.66
C VAL A 62 -12.73 -2.50 8.07
N SER A 63 -12.79 -2.23 6.76
CA SER A 63 -13.99 -1.73 6.09
C SER A 63 -14.91 -2.84 5.57
N PHE A 64 -14.42 -4.10 5.52
CA PHE A 64 -15.14 -5.22 4.91
C PHE A 64 -16.58 -5.37 5.41
N GLU A 65 -16.79 -5.35 6.72
CA GLU A 65 -18.13 -5.53 7.30
C GLU A 65 -19.14 -4.47 6.86
N VAL A 66 -18.66 -3.25 6.60
CA VAL A 66 -19.46 -2.11 6.15
C VAL A 66 -19.64 -2.13 4.63
N GLU A 67 -18.63 -2.58 3.89
CA GLU A 67 -18.60 -2.52 2.43
C GLU A 67 -19.14 -3.78 1.74
N LYS A 68 -19.24 -4.92 2.43
CA LYS A 68 -19.67 -6.21 1.83
C LYS A 68 -21.09 -6.20 1.24
N THR A 69 -21.92 -5.25 1.65
CA THR A 69 -23.29 -5.07 1.13
C THR A 69 -23.40 -3.93 0.12
N GLN A 70 -22.32 -3.17 -0.10
CA GLN A 70 -22.31 -2.00 -0.97
C GLN A 70 -22.14 -2.41 -2.43
N ILE A 71 -22.94 -1.80 -3.29
CA ILE A 71 -22.86 -2.03 -4.73
C ILE A 71 -21.68 -1.23 -5.28
N GLY A 72 -20.79 -1.90 -6.03
CA GLY A 72 -19.62 -1.25 -6.64
C GLY A 72 -18.47 -0.99 -5.66
N THR A 73 -18.45 -1.69 -4.52
CA THR A 73 -17.30 -1.64 -3.60
C THR A 73 -16.00 -1.99 -4.32
N CYS A 74 -14.94 -1.26 -3.96
CA CYS A 74 -13.57 -1.55 -4.37
C CYS A 74 -12.83 -2.40 -3.33
N ASN A 75 -13.51 -2.88 -2.28
CA ASN A 75 -12.92 -3.71 -1.26
C ASN A 75 -12.43 -5.04 -1.85
N THR A 76 -11.16 -5.34 -1.65
CA THR A 76 -10.51 -6.50 -2.28
C THR A 76 -11.12 -7.83 -1.81
N ILE A 77 -11.49 -7.92 -0.53
CA ILE A 77 -12.09 -9.13 0.06
C ILE A 77 -13.43 -9.39 -0.62
N SER A 78 -14.27 -8.36 -0.78
CA SER A 78 -15.55 -8.47 -1.49
C SER A 78 -15.38 -8.92 -2.94
N ILE A 79 -14.39 -8.38 -3.64
CA ILE A 79 -14.09 -8.74 -5.05
C ILE A 79 -13.60 -10.18 -5.16
N GLN A 80 -12.69 -10.61 -4.28
CA GLN A 80 -12.17 -11.98 -4.25
C GLN A 80 -13.28 -13.00 -3.94
N ILE A 81 -14.19 -12.68 -3.02
CA ILE A 81 -15.38 -13.51 -2.74
C ILE A 81 -16.29 -13.60 -3.96
N HIS A 82 -16.53 -12.48 -4.65
CA HIS A 82 -17.30 -12.48 -5.90
C HIS A 82 -16.66 -13.35 -6.98
N ASN A 83 -15.33 -13.43 -7.00
CA ASN A 83 -14.55 -14.27 -7.92
C ASN A 83 -14.45 -15.74 -7.47
N GLY A 84 -15.24 -16.15 -6.47
CA GLY A 84 -15.40 -17.56 -6.07
C GLY A 84 -14.56 -18.00 -4.88
N MET A 85 -13.83 -17.09 -4.22
CA MET A 85 -13.17 -17.42 -2.95
C MET A 85 -14.17 -17.48 -1.80
N THR A 86 -13.90 -18.32 -0.80
CA THR A 86 -14.58 -18.22 0.49
C THR A 86 -14.10 -16.97 1.24
N PRO A 87 -14.89 -16.42 2.19
CA PRO A 87 -14.45 -15.28 3.00
C PRO A 87 -13.13 -15.52 3.73
N GLN A 88 -12.91 -16.74 4.22
CA GLN A 88 -11.65 -17.11 4.88
C GLN A 88 -10.47 -17.10 3.90
N GLN A 89 -10.64 -17.63 2.69
CA GLN A 89 -9.59 -17.61 1.67
C GLN A 89 -9.25 -16.19 1.24
N ALA A 90 -10.26 -15.34 1.03
CA ALA A 90 -10.06 -13.95 0.66
C ALA A 90 -9.30 -13.19 1.76
N TYR A 91 -9.70 -13.36 3.03
CA TYR A 91 -8.99 -12.77 4.16
C TYR A 91 -7.52 -13.22 4.23
N LEU A 92 -7.26 -14.53 4.12
CA LEU A 92 -5.90 -15.07 4.12
C LEU A 92 -5.06 -14.57 2.94
N SER A 93 -5.67 -14.35 1.78
CA SER A 93 -4.99 -13.73 0.63
C SER A 93 -4.49 -12.33 0.97
N ILE A 94 -5.34 -11.49 1.56
CA ILE A 94 -4.94 -10.13 1.96
C ILE A 94 -3.82 -10.15 3.00
N ILE A 95 -3.87 -11.06 3.97
CA ILE A 95 -2.79 -11.21 4.96
C ILE A 95 -1.48 -11.64 4.28
N GLN A 96 -1.54 -12.54 3.31
CA GLN A 96 -0.36 -12.94 2.56
C GLN A 96 0.22 -11.77 1.76
N ASP A 97 -0.62 -10.97 1.11
CA ASP A 97 -0.20 -9.79 0.36
C ASP A 97 0.46 -8.75 1.28
N ILE A 98 -0.11 -8.50 2.47
CA ILE A 98 0.50 -7.63 3.49
C ILE A 98 1.87 -8.16 3.91
N ASN A 99 2.02 -9.47 4.18
CA ASN A 99 3.29 -10.05 4.59
C ASN A 99 4.36 -9.91 3.49
N ASN A 100 3.97 -10.10 2.23
CA ASN A 100 4.87 -9.92 1.09
C ASN A 100 5.32 -8.45 0.98
N LEU A 101 4.39 -7.51 1.12
CA LEU A 101 4.68 -6.07 1.08
C LEU A 101 5.54 -5.61 2.26
N ASP A 102 5.33 -6.16 3.46
CA ASP A 102 6.18 -5.89 4.63
C ASP A 102 7.63 -6.38 4.40
N SER A 103 7.81 -7.54 3.76
CA SER A 103 9.13 -8.01 3.35
C SER A 103 9.80 -7.06 2.37
N ILE A 104 9.09 -6.65 1.32
CA ILE A 104 9.58 -5.70 0.31
C ILE A 104 9.93 -4.36 0.97
N PHE A 105 9.08 -3.85 1.85
CA PHE A 105 9.33 -2.62 2.59
C PHE A 105 10.63 -2.71 3.39
N LYS A 106 10.85 -3.81 4.12
CA LYS A 106 12.07 -4.02 4.92
C LYS A 106 13.33 -4.08 4.04
N GLU A 107 13.25 -4.73 2.88
CA GLU A 107 14.34 -4.77 1.90
C GLU A 107 14.68 -3.36 1.39
N LEU A 108 13.66 -2.58 0.99
CA LEU A 108 13.83 -1.20 0.54
C LEU A 108 14.45 -0.30 1.62
N VAL A 109 14.07 -0.48 2.89
CA VAL A 109 14.67 0.26 4.02
C VAL A 109 16.14 -0.11 4.19
N LEU A 110 16.48 -1.39 4.13
CA LEU A 110 17.86 -1.87 4.25
C LEU A 110 18.74 -1.29 3.13
N GLU A 111 18.30 -1.39 1.88
CA GLU A 111 19.02 -0.84 0.72
C GLU A 111 19.26 0.67 0.85
N ASN A 112 18.26 1.42 1.31
CA ASN A 112 18.40 2.86 1.53
C ASN A 112 19.38 3.18 2.67
N ASN A 113 19.33 2.45 3.77
CA ASN A 113 20.27 2.63 4.88
C ASN A 113 21.71 2.32 4.46
N GLU A 114 21.92 1.29 3.64
CA GLU A 114 23.26 1.00 3.09
C GLU A 114 23.78 2.11 2.18
N LYS A 115 22.92 2.68 1.31
CA LYS A 115 23.29 3.82 0.46
C LYS A 115 23.71 5.03 1.30
N VAL A 116 22.95 5.32 2.35
CA VAL A 116 23.27 6.39 3.31
C VAL A 116 24.61 6.11 3.98
N ALA A 117 24.84 4.91 4.52
CA ALA A 117 26.11 4.55 5.16
C ALA A 117 27.32 4.70 4.21
N ARG A 118 27.20 4.25 2.96
CA ARG A 118 28.27 4.40 1.94
C ARG A 118 28.54 5.87 1.59
N SER A 119 27.54 6.73 1.63
CA SER A 119 27.70 8.18 1.36
C SER A 119 28.47 8.94 2.45
N PHE A 120 28.55 8.38 3.67
CA PHE A 120 29.29 8.95 4.79
C PHE A 120 30.68 8.33 5.00
N GLY A 121 31.09 7.33 4.20
CA GLY A 121 32.46 6.82 4.16
C GLY A 121 32.83 5.81 5.26
N ASP A 122 31.85 5.16 5.89
CA ASP A 122 32.08 4.20 6.99
C ASP A 122 32.34 2.74 6.54
N LEU A 123 32.74 2.51 5.28
CA LEU A 123 33.14 1.19 4.74
C LEU A 123 34.40 1.28 3.87
#